data_AF-A0A0K0EC69-F1
#
_entry.id   AF-A0A0K0EC69-F1
#
_cell.length_a   1.000
_cell.length_b   1.000
_cell.length_c   1.000
_cell.angle_alpha   90.00
_cell.angle_beta   90.00
_cell.angle_gamma   90.00
#
_symmetry.space_group_name_H-M   'P 1'
#
loop_
_entity.id
_entity.type
_entity.pdbx_description
1 polymer ?
#
loop_
_entity_poly.entity_id
_entity_poly.type
_entity_poly.pdbx_seq_one_letter_code
_entity_poly.pdbx_strand_id
1 'polypeptide(L)'
;MDASNYQQPTAPEKPESFAYDGFEKDGEDDIMEAFLAAYEISKKRWTKQQRNLKENPLANNEDKEQLEDKQAKELEKMLTAFNISDKHSFLLPYEWETESNHPRLEKLTTLIVSQLSKHGKLKLFIKGGDVEFGIWKEETINFLKVVTVDDEGFDITNQLCVSLITKFIPHHNEAKHFLNMALRTKMDEDGKLPPGVLFTTILGEIWQSMRKSQKTKRNQVLAQALQCCYGKDTIETFTKKYDEYLCKRLGVQVVNLYLDSVPALRREYFLNYQEGIPMKIRREVKFDITKDVTWDEFINLFIEAEALLKTWDSTEKKSNQERTNKNGAPPYNNEKKIF
;
A
#
# COMPACT_ATOMS: atom_id res chain seq x y z
N MET A 1 -31.38 42.03 -24.70
CA MET A 1 -30.50 41.97 -23.52
C MET A 1 -29.23 41.29 -23.98
N ASP A 2 -28.14 42.04 -23.89
CA ASP A 2 -27.03 42.06 -24.83
C ASP A 2 -26.07 40.87 -24.80
N ALA A 3 -25.62 40.50 -25.99
CA ALA A 3 -24.47 39.64 -26.22
C ALA A 3 -23.18 40.43 -25.96
N SER A 4 -22.38 39.98 -24.99
CA SER A 4 -21.08 40.57 -24.68
C SER A 4 -20.04 40.18 -25.73
N ASN A 5 -19.56 41.18 -26.47
CA ASN A 5 -18.35 41.16 -27.28
C ASN A 5 -17.12 40.71 -26.47
N TYR A 6 -16.47 39.62 -26.89
CA TYR A 6 -15.08 39.35 -26.53
C TYR A 6 -14.17 39.94 -27.61
N GLN A 7 -13.50 41.05 -27.30
CA GLN A 7 -12.38 41.59 -28.07
C GLN A 7 -11.11 40.82 -27.70
N GLN A 8 -10.41 40.29 -28.72
CA GLN A 8 -9.06 39.73 -28.56
C GLN A 8 -8.04 40.83 -28.23
N PRO A 9 -7.01 40.56 -27.39
CA PRO A 9 -5.96 41.53 -27.07
C PRO A 9 -4.98 41.68 -28.23
N THR A 10 -4.70 42.92 -28.64
CA THR A 10 -3.60 43.29 -29.53
C THR A 10 -2.25 43.20 -28.82
N ALA A 11 -1.27 42.55 -29.45
CA ALA A 11 0.10 42.42 -28.95
C ALA A 11 0.85 43.77 -28.96
N PRO A 12 1.77 44.01 -28.00
CA PRO A 12 2.56 45.24 -27.95
C PRO A 12 3.70 45.25 -28.99
N GLU A 13 3.99 46.45 -29.48
CA GLU A 13 4.98 46.77 -30.52
C GLU A 13 6.41 46.29 -30.20
N LYS A 14 7.09 45.75 -31.21
CA LYS A 14 8.51 45.33 -31.18
C LYS A 14 9.43 46.54 -30.93
N PRO A 15 10.43 46.44 -30.04
CA PRO A 15 11.57 47.34 -30.08
C PRO A 15 12.56 46.94 -31.20
N GLU A 16 13.25 47.97 -31.68
CA GLU A 16 14.00 48.06 -32.92
C GLU A 16 15.15 47.05 -33.11
N SER A 17 15.41 46.79 -34.39
CA SER A 17 16.41 45.92 -34.99
C SER A 17 17.85 46.16 -34.54
N PHE A 18 18.53 45.08 -34.16
CA PHE A 18 19.98 44.95 -34.34
C PHE A 18 20.22 44.09 -35.59
N ALA A 19 20.71 44.71 -36.65
CA ALA A 19 21.10 44.04 -37.89
C ALA A 19 22.37 43.20 -37.65
N TYR A 20 22.24 41.89 -37.86
CA TYR A 20 23.36 40.98 -38.10
C TYR A 20 23.22 40.47 -39.54
N ASP A 21 23.82 41.21 -40.47
CA ASP A 21 23.90 40.88 -41.89
C ASP A 21 25.05 39.87 -42.08
N GLY A 22 24.76 38.61 -42.41
CA GLY A 22 25.83 37.64 -42.71
C GLY A 22 25.55 36.14 -42.78
N PHE A 23 24.38 35.61 -42.38
CA PHE A 23 24.14 34.14 -42.36
C PHE A 23 22.64 33.80 -42.53
N GLU A 24 22.03 33.98 -43.71
CA GLU A 24 20.54 33.96 -43.79
C GLU A 24 19.91 33.03 -44.84
N LYS A 25 20.47 31.84 -45.12
CA LYS A 25 19.66 30.77 -45.78
C LYS A 25 19.81 29.37 -45.19
N ASP A 26 21.02 28.93 -44.84
CA ASP A 26 21.20 27.54 -44.36
C ASP A 26 20.64 27.31 -42.93
N GLY A 27 20.57 28.35 -42.11
CA GLY A 27 20.09 28.23 -40.72
C GLY A 27 18.57 28.11 -40.56
N GLU A 28 17.77 28.61 -41.50
CA GLU A 28 16.31 28.51 -41.42
C GLU A 28 15.82 27.07 -41.66
N ASP A 29 16.45 26.37 -42.60
CA ASP A 29 16.14 24.96 -42.91
C ASP A 29 16.52 24.05 -41.72
N ASP A 30 17.68 24.26 -41.08
CA ASP A 30 18.10 23.51 -39.89
C ASP A 30 17.14 23.71 -38.70
N ILE A 31 16.68 24.95 -38.48
CA ILE A 31 15.72 25.28 -37.41
C ILE A 31 14.37 24.61 -37.69
N MET A 32 13.91 24.64 -38.94
CA MET A 32 12.66 24.02 -39.34
C MET A 32 12.73 22.49 -39.23
N GLU A 33 13.84 21.87 -39.62
CA GLU A 33 14.06 20.42 -39.48
C GLU A 33 14.07 20.01 -37.99
N ALA A 34 14.76 20.78 -37.14
CA ALA A 34 14.75 20.56 -35.69
C ALA A 34 13.36 20.73 -35.08
N PHE A 35 12.59 21.74 -35.51
CA PHE A 35 11.20 21.92 -35.10
C PHE A 35 10.33 20.72 -35.52
N LEU A 36 10.43 20.28 -36.78
CA LEU A 36 9.64 19.15 -37.30
C LEU A 36 9.95 17.85 -36.55
N ALA A 37 11.22 17.61 -36.21
CA ALA A 37 11.62 16.47 -35.38
C ALA A 37 11.00 16.55 -33.97
N ALA A 38 11.05 17.72 -33.33
CA ALA A 38 10.43 17.93 -32.02
C ALA A 38 8.90 17.79 -32.08
N TYR A 39 8.27 18.35 -33.11
CA TYR A 39 6.83 18.31 -33.35
C TYR A 39 6.35 16.87 -33.55
N GLU A 40 7.07 16.04 -34.31
CA GLU A 40 6.72 14.62 -34.49
C GLU A 40 6.86 13.80 -33.19
N ILE A 41 7.83 14.12 -32.33
CA ILE A 41 7.96 13.52 -31.00
C ILE A 41 6.77 13.92 -30.12
N SER A 42 6.44 15.21 -30.06
CA SER A 42 5.31 15.71 -29.28
C SER A 42 3.97 15.16 -29.78
N LYS A 43 3.78 15.09 -31.10
CA LYS A 43 2.59 14.51 -31.74
C LYS A 43 2.35 13.05 -31.31
N LYS A 44 3.40 12.21 -31.33
CA LYS A 44 3.31 10.83 -30.81
C LYS A 44 2.90 10.78 -29.34
N ARG A 45 3.42 11.71 -28.53
CA ARG A 45 3.05 11.82 -27.11
C ARG A 45 1.60 12.27 -26.92
N TRP A 46 1.15 13.27 -27.67
CA TRP A 46 -0.21 13.79 -27.64
C TRP A 46 -1.23 12.73 -28.05
N THR A 47 -0.98 12.00 -29.14
CA THR A 47 -1.82 10.87 -29.56
C THR A 47 -1.92 9.80 -28.47
N LYS A 48 -0.82 9.50 -27.76
CA LYS A 48 -0.86 8.55 -26.63
C LYS A 48 -1.70 9.08 -25.47
N GLN A 49 -1.60 10.36 -25.13
CA GLN A 49 -2.41 10.98 -24.08
C GLN A 49 -3.90 10.94 -24.43
N GLN A 50 -4.25 11.25 -25.67
CA GLN A 50 -5.64 11.20 -26.14
C GLN A 50 -6.19 9.79 -26.17
N ARG A 51 -5.38 8.80 -26.61
CA ARG A 51 -5.76 7.39 -26.53
C ARG A 51 -6.03 6.96 -25.09
N ASN A 52 -5.14 7.29 -24.16
CA ASN A 52 -5.33 6.98 -22.75
C ASN A 52 -6.62 7.62 -22.18
N LEU A 53 -6.94 8.84 -22.63
CA LEU A 53 -8.17 9.52 -22.21
C LEU A 53 -9.41 8.89 -22.86
N LYS A 54 -9.32 8.47 -24.12
CA LYS A 54 -10.38 7.74 -24.85
C LYS A 54 -10.66 6.37 -24.24
N GLU A 55 -9.62 5.67 -23.79
CA GLU A 55 -9.72 4.38 -23.12
C GLU A 55 -10.20 4.51 -21.65
N ASN A 56 -10.16 5.71 -21.08
CA ASN A 56 -10.64 5.95 -19.73
C ASN A 56 -12.18 6.12 -19.75
N PRO A 57 -12.95 5.14 -19.22
CA PRO A 57 -14.41 5.19 -19.23
C PRO A 57 -14.98 6.35 -18.41
N LEU A 58 -14.19 6.93 -17.50
CA LEU A 58 -14.58 8.06 -16.64
C LEU A 58 -14.22 9.44 -17.22
N ALA A 59 -13.49 9.50 -18.34
CA ALA A 59 -13.12 10.78 -18.92
C ALA A 59 -14.35 11.55 -19.38
N ASN A 60 -14.48 12.80 -18.93
CA ASN A 60 -15.57 13.68 -19.34
C ASN A 60 -15.09 14.66 -20.44
N ASN A 61 -16.00 15.51 -20.93
CA ASN A 61 -15.65 16.49 -21.96
C ASN A 61 -14.70 17.58 -21.44
N GLU A 62 -14.77 17.93 -20.15
CA GLU A 62 -13.85 18.88 -19.53
C GLU A 62 -12.40 18.36 -19.52
N ASP A 63 -12.20 17.06 -19.26
CA ASP A 63 -10.89 16.41 -19.33
C ASP A 63 -10.32 16.46 -20.75
N LYS A 64 -11.18 16.33 -21.76
CA LYS A 64 -10.80 16.45 -23.18
C LYS A 64 -10.39 17.88 -23.50
N GLU A 65 -11.25 18.85 -23.20
CA GLU A 65 -10.98 20.29 -23.40
C GLU A 65 -9.67 20.72 -22.71
N GLN A 66 -9.44 20.29 -21.46
CA GLN A 66 -8.20 20.59 -20.74
C GLN A 66 -6.97 19.98 -21.41
N LEU A 67 -7.08 18.76 -21.96
CA LEU A 67 -6.00 18.15 -22.71
C LEU A 67 -5.73 18.90 -24.02
N GLU A 68 -6.78 19.31 -24.73
CA GLU A 68 -6.65 20.14 -25.95
C GLU A 68 -5.95 21.46 -25.64
N ASP A 69 -6.41 22.19 -24.63
CA ASP A 69 -5.80 23.44 -24.18
C ASP A 69 -4.32 23.28 -23.82
N LYS A 70 -3.98 22.18 -23.15
CA LYS A 70 -2.60 21.89 -22.77
C LYS A 70 -1.73 21.61 -23.99
N GLN A 71 -2.23 20.84 -24.95
CA GLN A 71 -1.51 20.51 -26.18
C GLN A 71 -1.37 21.74 -27.10
N ALA A 72 -2.40 22.58 -27.17
CA ALA A 72 -2.36 23.86 -27.90
C ALA A 72 -1.31 24.81 -27.31
N LYS A 73 -1.31 24.99 -25.98
CA LYS A 73 -0.29 25.80 -25.27
C LYS A 73 1.12 25.25 -25.45
N GLU A 74 1.27 23.92 -25.52
CA GLU A 74 2.58 23.32 -25.78
C GLU A 74 3.05 23.62 -27.20
N LEU A 75 2.18 23.46 -28.21
CA LEU A 75 2.49 23.79 -29.59
C LEU A 75 2.87 25.27 -29.75
N GLU A 76 2.13 26.19 -29.12
CA GLU A 76 2.44 27.63 -29.12
C GLU A 76 3.84 27.92 -28.54
N LYS A 77 4.20 27.25 -27.43
CA LYS A 77 5.55 27.34 -26.86
C LYS A 77 6.62 26.81 -27.81
N MET A 78 6.35 25.72 -28.51
CA MET A 78 7.28 25.17 -29.51
C MET A 78 7.47 26.14 -30.67
N LEU A 79 6.39 26.66 -31.25
CA LEU A 79 6.46 27.64 -32.35
C LEU A 79 7.27 28.88 -31.95
N THR A 80 7.02 29.39 -30.74
CA THR A 80 7.76 30.53 -30.19
C THR A 80 9.24 30.20 -29.99
N ALA A 81 9.57 29.01 -29.45
CA ALA A 81 10.95 28.62 -29.17
C ALA A 81 11.80 28.41 -30.44
N PHE A 82 11.19 27.93 -31.52
CA PHE A 82 11.84 27.75 -32.82
C PHE A 82 11.67 28.96 -33.75
N ASN A 83 11.05 30.06 -33.29
CA ASN A 83 10.79 31.26 -34.07
C ASN A 83 10.08 30.99 -35.41
N ILE A 84 9.18 30.00 -35.43
CA ILE A 84 8.43 29.61 -36.62
C ILE A 84 7.30 30.62 -36.86
N SER A 85 7.28 31.23 -38.04
CA SER A 85 6.26 32.23 -38.39
C SER A 85 4.85 31.64 -38.51
N ASP A 86 3.83 32.47 -38.23
CA ASP A 86 2.39 32.15 -38.33
C ASP A 86 1.92 31.70 -39.74
N LYS A 87 2.81 31.69 -40.73
CA LYS A 87 2.50 31.23 -42.10
C LYS A 87 2.34 29.71 -42.18
N HIS A 88 2.87 28.96 -41.22
CA HIS A 88 2.74 27.51 -41.18
C HIS A 88 1.59 27.07 -40.27
N SER A 89 0.67 26.28 -40.82
CA SER A 89 -0.39 25.65 -40.04
C SER A 89 0.05 24.25 -39.58
N PHE A 90 0.05 24.05 -38.26
CA PHE A 90 0.33 22.75 -37.65
C PHE A 90 -0.95 22.19 -37.04
N LEU A 91 -1.20 20.91 -37.27
CA LEU A 91 -2.42 20.24 -36.82
C LEU A 91 -2.18 19.58 -35.46
N LEU A 92 -3.09 19.81 -34.52
CA LEU A 92 -3.19 18.97 -33.34
C LEU A 92 -4.05 17.76 -33.74
N PRO A 93 -3.54 16.51 -33.58
CA PRO A 93 -4.32 15.34 -33.97
C PRO A 93 -5.43 15.17 -32.95
N TYR A 94 -6.66 15.61 -33.20
CA TYR A 94 -7.79 15.38 -32.30
C TYR A 94 -8.72 14.33 -32.90
N GLU A 95 -8.97 13.24 -32.17
CA GLU A 95 -9.87 12.16 -32.56
C GLU A 95 -11.02 11.98 -31.56
N TRP A 96 -11.66 13.08 -31.14
CA TRP A 96 -12.85 12.98 -30.31
C TRP A 96 -14.05 12.59 -31.17
N GLU A 97 -14.38 11.30 -31.15
CA GLU A 97 -15.73 10.88 -31.53
C GLU A 97 -16.70 11.50 -30.51
N THR A 98 -17.62 12.31 -31.04
CA THR A 98 -18.78 12.79 -30.30
C THR A 98 -19.61 11.59 -29.87
N GLU A 99 -19.87 11.46 -28.57
CA GLU A 99 -20.62 10.36 -27.93
C GLU A 99 -19.77 9.09 -27.72
N SER A 100 -19.74 8.43 -26.58
CA SER A 100 -20.71 8.36 -25.49
C SER A 100 -19.97 7.93 -24.22
N ASN A 101 -20.46 8.33 -23.05
CA ASN A 101 -20.07 7.70 -21.79
C ASN A 101 -20.13 6.18 -21.95
N HIS A 102 -19.16 5.46 -21.39
CA HIS A 102 -19.10 4.00 -21.52
C HIS A 102 -20.48 3.38 -21.18
N PRO A 103 -21.06 2.49 -22.03
CA PRO A 103 -22.46 2.06 -21.90
C PRO A 103 -22.78 1.36 -20.58
N ARG A 104 -21.75 0.86 -19.89
CA ARG A 104 -21.85 0.22 -18.56
C ARG A 104 -21.63 1.19 -17.40
N LEU A 105 -21.03 2.36 -17.61
CA LEU A 105 -20.61 3.24 -16.53
C LEU A 105 -21.78 3.69 -15.66
N GLU A 106 -22.88 4.13 -16.27
CA GLU A 106 -24.06 4.58 -15.52
C GLU A 106 -24.65 3.46 -14.67
N LYS A 107 -24.80 2.26 -15.25
CA LYS A 107 -25.30 1.07 -14.55
C LYS A 107 -24.40 0.69 -13.37
N LEU A 108 -23.08 0.64 -13.59
CA LEU A 108 -22.10 0.34 -12.53
C LEU A 108 -22.09 1.43 -11.46
N THR A 109 -22.21 2.71 -11.84
CA THR A 109 -22.28 3.83 -10.90
C THR A 109 -23.50 3.71 -10.00
N THR A 110 -24.69 3.50 -10.57
CA THR A 110 -25.92 3.28 -9.81
C THR A 110 -25.79 2.05 -8.90
N LEU A 111 -25.20 0.96 -9.39
CA LEU A 111 -24.97 -0.25 -8.62
C LEU A 111 -24.07 0.02 -7.40
N ILE A 112 -22.89 0.61 -7.59
CA ILE A 112 -21.94 0.87 -6.49
C ILE A 112 -22.50 1.89 -5.49
N VAL A 113 -23.14 2.96 -5.96
CA VAL A 113 -23.80 3.93 -5.08
C VAL A 113 -24.91 3.28 -4.27
N SER A 114 -25.70 2.37 -4.86
CA SER A 114 -26.72 1.61 -4.12
C SER A 114 -26.10 0.72 -3.05
N GLN A 115 -24.96 0.08 -3.32
CA GLN A 115 -24.26 -0.78 -2.36
C GLN A 115 -23.56 -0.01 -1.24
N LEU A 116 -23.24 1.27 -1.45
CA LEU A 116 -22.73 2.19 -0.43
C LEU A 116 -23.83 2.86 0.42
N SER A 117 -25.10 2.72 0.01
CA SER A 117 -26.22 3.30 0.77
C SER A 117 -26.41 2.60 2.13
N LYS A 118 -27.22 3.19 3.02
CA LYS A 118 -27.47 2.67 4.37
C LYS A 118 -27.97 1.21 4.40
N HIS A 119 -28.55 0.73 3.31
CA HIS A 119 -29.07 -0.64 3.16
C HIS A 119 -28.21 -1.52 2.24
N GLY A 120 -27.11 -0.99 1.73
CA GLY A 120 -26.20 -1.72 0.86
C GLY A 120 -25.30 -2.69 1.63
N LYS A 121 -24.72 -3.64 0.91
CA LYS A 121 -23.85 -4.67 1.51
C LYS A 121 -22.39 -4.21 1.67
N LEU A 122 -22.01 -3.11 1.01
CA LEU A 122 -20.64 -2.61 1.01
C LEU A 122 -20.37 -1.89 2.33
N LYS A 123 -19.56 -2.50 3.20
CA LYS A 123 -19.23 -1.94 4.50
C LYS A 123 -18.20 -0.83 4.37
N LEU A 124 -18.41 0.26 5.09
CA LEU A 124 -17.41 1.31 5.27
C LEU A 124 -16.35 0.86 6.26
N PHE A 125 -15.10 1.34 6.10
CA PHE A 125 -14.11 1.17 7.14
C PHE A 125 -14.36 2.20 8.25
N ILE A 126 -14.87 1.77 9.40
CA ILE A 126 -15.27 2.68 10.50
C ILE A 126 -14.15 2.82 11.54
N LYS A 127 -13.47 1.73 11.88
CA LYS A 127 -12.39 1.67 12.87
C LYS A 127 -11.57 0.39 12.69
N GLY A 128 -10.35 0.39 13.21
CA GLY A 128 -9.48 -0.79 13.23
C GLY A 128 -8.01 -0.44 12.99
N GLY A 129 -7.13 -1.38 13.28
CA GLY A 129 -5.71 -1.30 12.95
C GLY A 129 -5.42 -1.76 11.52
N ASP A 130 -4.15 -2.07 11.27
CA ASP A 130 -3.68 -2.57 9.99
C ASP A 130 -4.25 -3.96 9.64
N VAL A 131 -4.51 -4.81 10.65
CA VAL A 131 -5.08 -6.15 10.46
C VAL A 131 -6.54 -6.04 10.00
N GLU A 132 -7.37 -5.30 10.74
CA GLU A 132 -8.78 -5.09 10.38
C GLU A 132 -8.92 -4.38 9.05
N PHE A 133 -8.04 -3.40 8.77
CA PHE A 133 -8.02 -2.74 7.47
C PHE A 133 -7.66 -3.72 6.34
N GLY A 134 -6.69 -4.62 6.58
CA GLY A 134 -6.31 -5.66 5.62
C GLY A 134 -7.47 -6.59 5.28
N ILE A 135 -8.19 -7.08 6.30
CA ILE A 135 -9.37 -7.94 6.13
C ILE A 135 -10.46 -7.18 5.37
N TRP A 136 -10.81 -5.98 5.83
CA TRP A 136 -11.84 -5.15 5.19
C TRP A 136 -11.52 -4.84 3.73
N LYS A 137 -10.25 -4.54 3.42
CA LYS A 137 -9.77 -4.30 2.05
C LYS A 137 -10.04 -5.52 1.16
N GLU A 138 -9.62 -6.72 1.58
CA GLU A 138 -9.81 -7.94 0.80
C GLU A 138 -11.30 -8.27 0.62
N GLU A 139 -12.11 -8.17 1.69
CA GLU A 139 -13.56 -8.36 1.61
C GLU A 139 -14.22 -7.39 0.62
N THR A 140 -13.82 -6.12 0.66
CA THR A 140 -14.34 -5.07 -0.23
C THR A 140 -13.96 -5.36 -1.68
N ILE A 141 -12.70 -5.67 -1.96
CA ILE A 141 -12.22 -5.98 -3.33
C ILE A 141 -12.94 -7.22 -3.87
N ASN A 142 -13.06 -8.28 -3.08
CA ASN A 142 -13.75 -9.50 -3.48
C ASN A 142 -15.24 -9.25 -3.74
N PHE A 143 -15.89 -8.45 -2.90
CA PHE A 143 -17.27 -8.04 -3.14
C PHE A 143 -17.43 -7.30 -4.47
N LEU A 144 -16.54 -6.35 -4.77
CA LEU A 144 -16.59 -5.61 -6.04
C LEU A 144 -16.44 -6.56 -7.23
N LYS A 145 -15.48 -7.50 -7.20
CA LYS A 145 -15.30 -8.51 -8.26
C LYS A 145 -16.56 -9.34 -8.50
N VAL A 146 -17.23 -9.77 -7.42
CA VAL A 146 -18.46 -10.58 -7.52
C VAL A 146 -19.61 -9.76 -8.11
N VAL A 147 -19.75 -8.50 -7.67
CA VAL A 147 -20.84 -7.62 -8.10
C VAL A 147 -20.70 -7.19 -9.56
N THR A 148 -19.48 -7.06 -10.07
CA THR A 148 -19.23 -6.61 -11.45
C THR A 148 -19.32 -7.74 -12.49
N VAL A 149 -19.37 -9.00 -12.05
CA VAL A 149 -19.52 -10.23 -12.85
C VAL A 149 -18.31 -10.57 -13.73
N ASP A 150 -17.69 -9.59 -14.38
CA ASP A 150 -16.55 -9.76 -15.28
C ASP A 150 -15.39 -8.78 -14.96
N ASP A 151 -14.25 -9.03 -15.59
CA ASP A 151 -13.01 -8.27 -15.40
C ASP A 151 -13.14 -6.83 -15.92
N GLU A 152 -13.79 -6.62 -17.07
CA GLU A 152 -14.06 -5.29 -17.62
C GLU A 152 -14.90 -4.44 -16.64
N GLY A 153 -15.98 -5.01 -16.10
CA GLY A 153 -16.82 -4.35 -15.11
C GLY A 153 -16.05 -4.08 -13.82
N PHE A 154 -15.14 -4.97 -13.43
CA PHE A 154 -14.27 -4.76 -12.28
C PHE A 154 -13.31 -3.59 -12.52
N ASP A 155 -12.70 -3.49 -13.70
CA ASP A 155 -11.75 -2.42 -14.02
C ASP A 155 -12.41 -1.04 -14.04
N ILE A 156 -13.59 -0.91 -14.66
CA ILE A 156 -14.39 0.32 -14.62
C ILE A 156 -14.73 0.68 -13.17
N THR A 157 -15.14 -0.31 -12.38
CA THR A 157 -15.52 -0.13 -10.98
C THR A 157 -14.32 0.25 -10.10
N ASN A 158 -13.16 -0.33 -10.34
CA ASN A 158 -11.91 -0.07 -9.62
C ASN A 158 -11.44 1.37 -9.86
N GLN A 159 -11.71 1.94 -11.05
CA GLN A 159 -11.50 3.36 -11.31
C GLN A 159 -12.60 4.22 -10.66
N LEU A 160 -13.87 3.84 -10.79
CA LEU A 160 -15.00 4.57 -10.20
C LEU A 160 -14.88 4.68 -8.68
N CYS A 161 -14.45 3.62 -8.00
CA CYS A 161 -14.28 3.63 -6.55
C CYS A 161 -13.22 4.62 -6.06
N VAL A 162 -12.30 5.09 -6.91
CA VAL A 162 -11.37 6.17 -6.57
C VAL A 162 -12.11 7.48 -6.34
N SER A 163 -13.07 7.85 -7.20
CA SER A 163 -13.87 9.07 -7.01
C SER A 163 -14.77 9.00 -5.77
N LEU A 164 -15.10 7.77 -5.34
CA LEU A 164 -15.93 7.51 -4.17
C LEU A 164 -15.12 7.17 -2.90
N ILE A 165 -13.79 7.22 -2.94
CA ILE A 165 -12.93 6.68 -1.86
C ILE A 165 -13.20 7.31 -0.49
N THR A 166 -13.61 8.57 -0.46
CA THR A 166 -13.98 9.29 0.76
C THR A 166 -15.25 8.75 1.42
N LYS A 167 -16.12 8.05 0.68
CA LYS A 167 -17.27 7.33 1.22
C LYS A 167 -16.84 6.05 1.93
N PHE A 168 -15.86 5.33 1.39
CA PHE A 168 -15.33 4.09 1.98
C PHE A 168 -14.58 4.32 3.28
N ILE A 169 -13.85 5.44 3.39
CA ILE A 169 -13.06 5.81 4.57
C ILE A 169 -13.52 7.21 5.04
N PRO A 170 -14.48 7.26 5.99
CA PRO A 170 -15.01 8.51 6.53
C PRO A 170 -13.94 9.40 7.18
N HIS A 171 -14.20 10.71 7.22
CA HIS A 171 -13.24 11.72 7.69
C HIS A 171 -12.75 11.55 9.13
N HIS A 172 -13.57 10.96 10.00
CA HIS A 172 -13.25 10.77 11.41
C HIS A 172 -12.39 9.52 11.69
N ASN A 173 -12.08 8.73 10.66
CA ASN A 173 -11.31 7.50 10.82
C ASN A 173 -9.80 7.78 10.82
N GLU A 174 -9.03 7.09 11.65
CA GLU A 174 -7.56 7.14 11.65
C GLU A 174 -6.95 6.75 10.28
N ALA A 175 -7.61 5.83 9.55
CA ALA A 175 -7.25 5.47 8.19
C ALA A 175 -7.29 6.66 7.21
N LYS A 176 -8.04 7.73 7.53
CA LYS A 176 -8.12 8.93 6.71
C LYS A 176 -6.77 9.61 6.55
N HIS A 177 -5.93 9.58 7.58
CA HIS A 177 -4.58 10.12 7.53
C HIS A 177 -3.74 9.42 6.45
N PHE A 178 -3.78 8.09 6.43
CA PHE A 178 -3.07 7.28 5.44
C PHE A 178 -3.65 7.43 4.04
N LEU A 179 -4.97 7.57 3.91
CA LEU A 179 -5.62 7.89 2.64
C LEU A 179 -5.09 9.22 2.08
N ASN A 180 -5.06 10.28 2.90
CA ASN A 180 -4.54 11.57 2.48
C ASN A 180 -3.07 11.50 2.06
N MET A 181 -2.25 10.68 2.74
CA MET A 181 -0.86 10.43 2.34
C MET A 181 -0.78 9.73 0.98
N ALA A 182 -1.54 8.64 0.78
CA ALA A 182 -1.55 7.88 -0.47
C ALA A 182 -1.98 8.77 -1.65
N LEU A 183 -3.07 9.54 -1.49
CA LEU A 183 -3.55 10.46 -2.51
C LEU A 183 -2.50 11.52 -2.88
N ARG A 184 -1.83 12.13 -1.89
CA ARG A 184 -0.78 13.13 -2.15
C ARG A 184 0.40 12.57 -2.95
N THR A 185 0.77 11.30 -2.76
CA THR A 185 1.84 10.68 -3.55
C THR A 185 1.46 10.36 -4.99
N LYS A 186 0.16 10.42 -5.30
CA LYS A 186 -0.37 10.08 -6.62
C LYS A 186 -0.83 11.30 -7.39
N MET A 187 -1.09 12.43 -6.73
CA MET A 187 -1.50 13.66 -7.40
C MET A 187 -0.39 14.20 -8.32
N ASP A 188 -0.81 14.75 -9.44
CA ASP A 188 0.05 15.52 -10.34
C ASP A 188 0.34 16.93 -9.77
N GLU A 189 1.09 17.72 -10.54
CA GLU A 189 1.48 19.09 -10.18
C GLU A 189 0.26 20.01 -9.99
N ASP A 190 -0.87 19.68 -10.63
CA ASP A 190 -2.13 20.43 -10.56
C ASP A 190 -3.02 19.94 -9.38
N GLY A 191 -2.55 18.97 -8.59
CA GLY A 191 -3.29 18.40 -7.47
C GLY A 191 -4.40 17.42 -7.89
N LYS A 192 -4.43 17.01 -9.16
CA LYS A 192 -5.39 16.04 -9.70
C LYS A 192 -4.80 14.63 -9.66
N LEU A 193 -5.67 13.62 -9.54
CA LEU A 193 -5.23 12.23 -9.66
C LEU A 193 -5.08 11.90 -11.15
N PRO A 194 -3.90 11.40 -11.58
CA PRO A 194 -3.69 11.05 -12.97
C PRO A 194 -4.63 9.91 -13.39
N PRO A 195 -5.03 9.87 -14.67
CA PRO A 195 -5.80 8.75 -15.22
C PRO A 195 -5.09 7.42 -14.96
N GLY A 196 -5.85 6.38 -14.61
CA GLY A 196 -5.33 5.03 -14.37
C GLY A 196 -4.93 4.75 -12.92
N VAL A 197 -5.07 5.69 -11.98
CA VAL A 197 -4.98 5.35 -10.55
C VAL A 197 -6.14 4.43 -10.18
N LEU A 198 -5.82 3.30 -9.54
CA LEU A 198 -6.80 2.27 -9.19
C LEU A 198 -7.12 2.26 -7.69
N PHE A 199 -8.37 2.03 -7.33
CA PHE A 199 -8.83 1.93 -5.95
C PHE A 199 -8.06 0.86 -5.16
N THR A 200 -7.89 -0.31 -5.75
CA THR A 200 -7.06 -1.42 -5.22
C THR A 200 -5.63 -1.00 -4.87
N THR A 201 -5.01 -0.15 -5.71
CA THR A 201 -3.65 0.36 -5.47
C THR A 201 -3.64 1.30 -4.27
N ILE A 202 -4.59 2.24 -4.20
CA ILE A 202 -4.70 3.17 -3.05
C ILE A 202 -4.92 2.40 -1.75
N LEU A 203 -5.83 1.42 -1.72
CA LEU A 203 -6.05 0.61 -0.52
C LEU A 203 -4.80 -0.20 -0.12
N GLY A 204 -4.06 -0.73 -1.10
CA GLY A 204 -2.79 -1.40 -0.86
C GLY A 204 -1.76 -0.48 -0.18
N GLU A 205 -1.61 0.75 -0.67
CA GLU A 205 -0.69 1.74 -0.11
C GLU A 205 -1.08 2.19 1.30
N ILE A 206 -2.38 2.38 1.55
CA ILE A 206 -2.90 2.67 2.89
C ILE A 206 -2.54 1.54 3.85
N TRP A 207 -2.83 0.29 3.46
CA TRP A 207 -2.55 -0.87 4.30
C TRP A 207 -1.05 -1.00 4.62
N GLN A 208 -0.19 -0.82 3.63
CA GLN A 208 1.27 -0.82 3.83
C GLN A 208 1.73 0.30 4.76
N SER A 209 1.14 1.50 4.62
CA SER A 209 1.49 2.65 5.45
C SER A 209 1.02 2.47 6.90
N MET A 210 -0.17 1.91 7.12
CA MET A 210 -0.66 1.54 8.44
C MET A 210 0.30 0.55 9.10
N ARG A 211 0.68 -0.54 8.41
CA ARG A 211 1.67 -1.51 8.89
C ARG A 211 3.00 -0.90 9.27
N LYS A 212 3.50 0.06 8.48
CA LYS A 212 4.77 0.76 8.76
C LYS A 212 4.64 1.72 9.95
N SER A 213 3.52 2.41 10.09
CA SER A 213 3.29 3.38 11.18
C SER A 213 3.17 2.72 12.56
N GLN A 214 2.62 1.50 12.62
CA GLN A 214 2.57 0.73 13.87
C GLN A 214 3.96 0.32 14.34
N LYS A 215 4.97 0.29 13.46
CA LYS A 215 6.37 0.05 13.84
C LYS A 215 7.02 1.24 14.55
N THR A 216 6.48 2.46 14.40
CA THR A 216 7.10 3.71 14.91
C THR A 216 6.36 4.37 16.08
N LYS A 217 5.05 4.16 16.25
CA LYS A 217 4.31 4.69 17.42
C LYS A 217 4.31 3.68 18.57
N ARG A 218 4.10 4.21 19.78
CA ARG A 218 4.01 3.60 21.13
C ARG A 218 3.33 2.21 21.25
N ASN A 219 2.70 1.73 20.19
CA ASN A 219 2.28 0.34 19.97
C ASN A 219 3.43 -0.61 19.62
N GLN A 220 4.71 -0.24 19.74
CA GLN A 220 5.81 -1.23 19.71
C GLN A 220 5.58 -2.39 20.69
N VAL A 221 4.90 -2.17 21.81
CA VAL A 221 4.52 -3.25 22.73
C VAL A 221 3.52 -4.24 22.10
N LEU A 222 2.71 -3.80 21.13
CA LEU A 222 1.75 -4.65 20.41
C LEU A 222 2.18 -5.05 18.99
N ALA A 223 3.18 -4.38 18.40
CA ALA A 223 3.71 -4.69 17.06
C ALA A 223 4.99 -5.54 17.13
N GLN A 224 5.72 -5.48 18.25
CA GLN A 224 6.88 -6.32 18.47
C GLN A 224 6.43 -7.65 19.08
N ALA A 225 6.86 -8.75 18.48
CA ALA A 225 6.64 -10.07 19.05
C ALA A 225 7.14 -10.08 20.50
N LEU A 226 6.28 -10.46 21.44
CA LEU A 226 6.68 -10.68 22.82
C LEU A 226 7.84 -11.69 22.81
N GLN A 227 8.92 -11.37 23.53
CA GLN A 227 10.03 -12.28 23.70
C GLN A 227 9.95 -12.93 25.08
N CYS A 228 10.01 -14.26 25.11
CA CYS A 228 10.15 -15.04 26.32
C CYS A 228 11.55 -14.81 26.90
N CYS A 229 11.62 -14.27 28.11
CA CYS A 229 12.88 -14.06 28.80
C CYS A 229 13.33 -15.36 29.47
N TYR A 230 14.21 -16.12 28.81
CA TYR A 230 14.73 -17.40 29.34
C TYR A 230 15.32 -17.23 30.75
N GLY A 231 14.86 -18.06 31.69
CA GLY A 231 15.26 -18.04 33.10
C GLY A 231 14.43 -17.10 33.99
N LYS A 232 13.59 -16.23 33.42
CA LYS A 232 12.62 -15.41 34.16
C LYS A 232 11.17 -15.85 33.92
N ASP A 233 10.85 -16.19 32.68
CA ASP A 233 9.55 -16.68 32.28
C ASP A 233 9.61 -18.20 32.00
N THR A 234 8.56 -18.93 32.41
CA THR A 234 8.28 -20.26 31.85
C THR A 234 7.53 -20.11 30.53
N ILE A 235 7.47 -21.16 29.72
CA ILE A 235 6.66 -21.15 28.51
C ILE A 235 5.19 -20.92 28.86
N GLU A 236 4.71 -21.49 29.97
CA GLU A 236 3.35 -21.26 30.45
C GLU A 236 3.07 -19.79 30.79
N THR A 237 3.99 -19.10 31.51
CA THR A 237 3.80 -17.68 31.84
C THR A 237 3.92 -16.80 30.61
N PHE A 238 4.84 -17.12 29.69
CA PHE A 238 4.94 -16.46 28.40
C PHE A 238 3.66 -16.61 27.58
N THR A 239 3.12 -17.83 27.51
CA THR A 239 1.87 -18.14 26.78
C THR A 239 0.71 -17.32 27.30
N LYS A 240 0.53 -17.23 28.62
CA LYS A 240 -0.53 -16.38 29.21
C LYS A 240 -0.40 -14.91 28.80
N LYS A 241 0.82 -14.35 28.86
CA LYS A 241 1.08 -12.97 28.41
C LYS A 241 0.83 -12.81 26.91
N TYR A 242 1.19 -13.82 26.12
CA TYR A 242 1.01 -13.84 24.68
C TYR A 242 -0.47 -13.94 24.29
N ASP A 243 -1.26 -14.75 24.99
CA ASP A 243 -2.71 -14.83 24.81
C ASP A 243 -3.39 -13.51 25.19
N GLU A 244 -3.03 -12.88 26.32
CA GLU A 244 -3.54 -11.56 26.67
C GLU A 244 -3.21 -10.51 25.60
N TYR A 245 -2.02 -10.61 25.03
CA TYR A 245 -1.57 -9.79 23.92
C TYR A 245 -2.42 -10.02 22.66
N LEU A 246 -2.67 -11.28 22.29
CA LEU A 246 -3.51 -11.63 21.14
C LEU A 246 -4.98 -11.26 21.35
N CYS A 247 -5.54 -11.44 22.55
CA CYS A 247 -6.89 -10.97 22.89
C CYS A 247 -7.04 -9.47 22.59
N LYS A 248 -6.06 -8.66 23.04
CA LYS A 248 -6.05 -7.21 22.81
C LYS A 248 -5.82 -6.86 21.34
N ARG A 249 -4.91 -7.57 20.66
CA ARG A 249 -4.53 -7.31 19.26
C ARG A 249 -5.62 -7.72 18.28
N LEU A 250 -6.29 -8.83 18.52
CA LEU A 250 -7.31 -9.39 17.63
C LEU A 250 -8.74 -8.96 18.03
N GLY A 251 -8.91 -8.33 19.19
CA GLY A 251 -10.23 -7.94 19.70
C GLY A 251 -11.11 -9.14 20.05
N VAL A 252 -10.51 -10.26 20.44
CA VAL A 252 -11.20 -11.52 20.77
C VAL A 252 -11.10 -11.83 22.26
N GLN A 253 -12.09 -12.55 22.79
CA GLN A 253 -12.06 -13.01 24.18
C GLN A 253 -11.29 -14.33 24.33
N VAL A 254 -11.31 -15.16 23.29
CA VAL A 254 -10.79 -16.54 23.31
C VAL A 254 -9.96 -16.77 22.05
N VAL A 255 -8.63 -16.76 22.20
CA VAL A 255 -7.66 -16.74 21.10
C VAL A 255 -7.64 -18.06 20.33
N ASN A 256 -7.58 -19.19 21.03
CA ASN A 256 -7.50 -20.53 20.42
C ASN A 256 -8.69 -20.78 19.47
N LEU A 257 -9.92 -20.59 19.95
CA LEU A 257 -11.14 -20.75 19.13
C LEU A 257 -11.13 -19.84 17.89
N TYR A 258 -10.67 -18.59 18.05
CA TYR A 258 -10.60 -17.65 16.94
C TYR A 258 -9.55 -18.08 15.90
N LEU A 259 -8.33 -18.39 16.34
CA LEU A 259 -7.27 -18.81 15.43
C LEU A 259 -7.59 -20.13 14.75
N ASP A 260 -8.17 -21.10 15.46
CA ASP A 260 -8.59 -22.38 14.88
C ASP A 260 -9.72 -22.23 13.85
N SER A 261 -10.52 -21.16 13.94
CA SER A 261 -11.50 -20.81 12.90
C SER A 261 -10.89 -20.18 11.64
N VAL A 262 -9.65 -19.67 11.71
CA VAL A 262 -8.95 -19.00 10.60
C VAL A 262 -7.55 -19.61 10.40
N PRO A 263 -7.43 -20.76 9.69
CA PRO A 263 -6.16 -21.50 9.57
C PRO A 263 -5.00 -20.69 8.97
N ALA A 264 -5.29 -19.76 8.06
CA ALA A 264 -4.26 -18.88 7.49
C ALA A 264 -3.64 -17.94 8.53
N LEU A 265 -4.48 -17.36 9.39
CA LEU A 265 -4.05 -16.47 10.46
C LEU A 265 -3.34 -17.25 11.58
N ARG A 266 -3.84 -18.45 11.91
CA ARG A 266 -3.18 -19.35 12.87
C ARG A 266 -1.73 -19.65 12.47
N ARG A 267 -1.48 -19.95 11.19
CA ARG A 267 -0.12 -20.19 10.68
C ARG A 267 0.81 -18.99 10.83
N GLU A 268 0.30 -17.78 10.61
CA GLU A 268 1.06 -16.55 10.83
C GLU A 268 1.45 -16.41 12.31
N TYR A 269 0.51 -16.68 13.22
CA TYR A 269 0.79 -16.60 14.65
C TYR A 269 1.64 -17.76 15.19
N PHE A 270 1.68 -18.91 14.53
CA PHE A 270 2.68 -19.95 14.84
C PHE A 270 4.10 -19.41 14.67
N LEU A 271 4.38 -18.77 13.53
CA LEU A 271 5.68 -18.16 13.26
C LEU A 271 6.00 -17.05 14.26
N ASN A 272 5.03 -16.18 14.52
CA ASN A 272 5.20 -15.08 15.47
C ASN A 272 5.47 -15.56 16.90
N TYR A 273 4.79 -16.63 17.33
CA TYR A 273 5.01 -17.25 18.64
C TYR A 273 6.40 -17.89 18.70
N GLN A 274 6.79 -18.66 17.67
CA GLN A 274 8.11 -19.26 17.58
C GLN A 274 9.23 -18.23 17.71
N GLU A 275 9.12 -17.08 17.04
CA GLU A 275 10.09 -15.98 17.13
C GLU A 275 10.30 -15.48 18.57
N GLY A 276 9.26 -15.52 19.39
CA GLY A 276 9.31 -15.16 20.81
C GLY A 276 9.97 -16.20 21.72
N ILE A 277 10.06 -17.46 21.30
CA ILE A 277 10.58 -18.56 22.14
C ILE A 277 12.11 -18.60 22.15
N PRO A 278 12.78 -18.85 23.29
CA PRO A 278 14.23 -18.92 23.36
C PRO A 278 14.78 -20.04 22.48
N MET A 279 15.90 -19.78 21.80
CA MET A 279 16.48 -20.71 20.82
C MET A 279 16.73 -22.12 21.37
N LYS A 280 17.06 -22.25 22.66
CA LYS A 280 17.26 -23.55 23.34
C LYS A 280 16.02 -24.44 23.26
N ILE A 281 14.83 -23.89 23.54
CA ILE A 281 13.56 -24.62 23.49
C ILE A 281 13.13 -24.82 22.04
N ARG A 282 13.30 -23.78 21.20
CA ARG A 282 12.92 -23.82 19.78
C ARG A 282 13.63 -24.93 18.99
N ARG A 283 14.85 -25.33 19.39
CA ARG A 283 15.61 -26.42 18.74
C ARG A 283 15.05 -27.81 19.05
N GLU A 284 14.45 -27.99 20.22
CA GLU A 284 13.81 -29.25 20.61
C GLU A 284 12.49 -29.47 19.85
N VAL A 285 11.79 -28.37 19.51
CA VAL A 285 10.51 -28.41 18.81
C VAL A 285 10.72 -28.32 17.29
N LYS A 286 10.77 -29.48 16.61
CA LYS A 286 10.73 -29.57 15.14
C LYS A 286 9.29 -29.52 14.63
N PHE A 287 8.71 -28.32 14.62
CA PHE A 287 7.34 -28.11 14.14
C PHE A 287 7.31 -27.73 12.65
N ASP A 288 6.40 -28.36 11.91
CA ASP A 288 6.10 -28.01 10.52
C ASP A 288 4.83 -27.16 10.50
N ILE A 289 5.00 -25.89 10.11
CA ILE A 289 3.93 -24.87 10.07
C ILE A 289 2.78 -25.21 9.12
N THR A 290 2.98 -26.17 8.21
CA THR A 290 1.95 -26.61 7.27
C THR A 290 1.00 -27.65 7.85
N LYS A 291 1.35 -28.25 9.00
CA LYS A 291 0.50 -29.23 9.67
C LYS A 291 -0.78 -28.58 10.19
N ASP A 292 -1.88 -29.31 10.04
CA ASP A 292 -3.17 -28.93 10.61
C ASP A 292 -3.21 -29.35 12.08
N VAL A 293 -2.74 -28.45 12.94
CA VAL A 293 -2.65 -28.61 14.40
C VAL A 293 -3.37 -27.44 15.03
N THR A 294 -4.11 -27.68 16.11
CA THR A 294 -4.82 -26.62 16.84
C THR A 294 -3.84 -25.68 17.54
N TRP A 295 -4.30 -24.47 17.90
CA TRP A 295 -3.47 -23.51 18.65
C TRP A 295 -2.94 -24.10 19.96
N ASP A 296 -3.80 -24.81 20.70
CA ASP A 296 -3.45 -25.40 21.99
C ASP A 296 -2.46 -26.57 21.85
N GLU A 297 -2.66 -27.45 20.86
CA GLU A 297 -1.72 -28.52 20.56
C GLU A 297 -0.34 -27.98 20.18
N PHE A 298 -0.29 -26.90 19.37
CA PHE A 298 0.96 -26.24 19.01
C PHE A 298 1.69 -25.67 20.23
N ILE A 299 0.97 -25.00 21.15
CA ILE A 299 1.56 -24.47 22.39
C ILE A 299 2.10 -25.61 23.27
N ASN A 300 1.35 -26.71 23.39
CA ASN A 300 1.74 -27.85 24.22
C ASN A 300 3.10 -28.43 23.82
N LEU A 301 3.46 -28.41 22.53
CA LEU A 301 4.80 -28.82 22.08
C LEU A 301 5.93 -28.04 22.75
N PHE A 302 5.75 -26.75 22.98
CA PHE A 302 6.76 -25.91 23.65
C PHE A 302 6.78 -26.11 25.16
N ILE A 303 5.61 -26.36 25.77
CA ILE A 303 5.50 -26.68 27.20
C ILE A 303 6.20 -28.01 27.48
N GLU A 304 5.96 -29.04 26.67
CA GLU A 304 6.62 -30.34 26.76
C GLU A 304 8.13 -30.23 26.55
N ALA A 305 8.58 -29.45 25.56
CA ALA A 305 10.00 -29.21 25.33
C ALA A 305 10.70 -28.50 26.50
N GLU A 306 10.03 -27.54 27.15
CA GLU A 306 10.57 -26.90 28.36
C GLU A 306 10.68 -27.91 29.52
N ALA A 307 9.66 -28.76 29.71
CA ALA A 307 9.65 -29.79 30.72
C ALA A 307 10.77 -30.81 30.50
N LEU A 308 11.00 -31.24 29.26
CA LEU A 308 12.11 -32.10 28.89
C LEU A 308 13.46 -31.46 29.24
N LEU A 309 13.71 -30.21 28.82
CA LEU A 309 14.98 -29.53 29.13
C LEU A 309 15.23 -29.39 30.64
N LYS A 310 14.19 -29.11 31.44
CA LYS A 310 14.30 -29.06 32.91
C LYS A 310 14.68 -30.40 33.53
N THR A 311 14.18 -31.52 32.99
CA THR A 311 14.53 -32.86 33.48
C THR A 311 15.96 -33.23 33.12
N TRP A 312 16.43 -32.89 31.92
CA TRP A 312 17.83 -33.05 31.51
C TRP A 312 18.78 -32.22 32.38
N ASP A 313 18.52 -30.93 32.58
CA ASP A 313 19.34 -30.04 33.45
C ASP A 313 19.43 -30.58 34.89
N SER A 314 18.34 -31.14 35.40
CA SER A 314 18.29 -31.72 36.75
C SER A 314 19.11 -33.02 36.84
N THR A 315 19.12 -33.82 35.77
CA THR A 315 19.83 -35.10 35.71
C THR A 315 21.34 -34.87 35.52
N GLU A 316 21.72 -33.90 34.70
CA GLU A 316 23.11 -33.51 34.49
C GLU A 316 23.73 -32.93 35.77
N LYS A 317 23.00 -32.06 36.50
CA LYS A 317 23.44 -31.54 37.81
C LYS A 317 23.66 -32.65 38.84
N LYS A 318 22.78 -33.65 38.90
CA LYS A 318 22.95 -34.83 39.77
C LYS A 318 24.19 -35.63 39.38
N SER A 319 24.38 -35.89 38.08
CA SER A 319 25.56 -36.63 37.58
C SER A 319 26.88 -35.89 37.84
N ASN A 320 26.88 -34.56 37.77
CA ASN A 320 28.06 -33.74 38.05
C ASN A 320 28.35 -33.65 39.55
N GLN A 321 27.33 -33.57 40.41
CA GLN A 321 27.53 -33.67 41.87
C GLN A 321 28.07 -35.03 42.29
N GLU A 322 27.61 -36.12 41.68
CA GLU A 322 28.14 -37.46 41.94
C GLU A 322 29.58 -37.62 41.44
N ARG A 323 29.97 -36.97 40.34
CA ARG A 323 31.35 -36.96 39.83
C ARG A 323 32.28 -36.10 40.69
N THR A 324 31.84 -34.95 41.19
CA THR A 324 32.67 -34.15 42.12
C THR A 324 32.83 -34.83 43.47
N ASN A 325 31.82 -35.55 43.95
CA ASN A 325 31.93 -36.33 45.18
C ASN A 325 32.82 -37.58 45.04
N LYS A 326 33.06 -38.09 43.83
CA LYS A 326 33.92 -39.27 43.61
C LYS A 326 35.38 -38.93 43.30
N ASN A 327 35.72 -37.70 42.91
CA ASN A 327 37.06 -37.34 42.42
C ASN A 327 37.75 -36.15 43.15
N GLY A 328 37.23 -35.66 44.27
CA GLY A 328 37.75 -34.46 44.97
C GLY A 328 38.29 -34.73 46.36
N ALA A 329 39.63 -34.88 46.42
CA ALA A 329 40.59 -34.87 47.55
C ALA A 329 40.11 -34.66 49.01
N PRO A 330 40.74 -35.35 49.98
CA PRO A 330 40.43 -35.18 51.40
C PRO A 330 40.80 -33.76 51.89
N PRO A 331 40.02 -33.15 52.80
CA PRO A 331 40.42 -31.91 53.44
C PRO A 331 41.65 -32.17 54.32
N TYR A 332 42.67 -31.33 54.15
CA TYR A 332 43.88 -31.34 54.97
C TYR A 332 43.54 -31.26 56.46
N ASN A 333 43.99 -32.27 57.20
CA ASN A 333 43.97 -32.32 58.65
C ASN A 333 45.02 -31.33 59.18
N ASN A 334 44.61 -30.19 59.72
CA ASN A 334 45.48 -29.32 60.53
C ASN A 334 45.19 -29.55 62.00
N GLU A 335 45.66 -30.69 62.53
CA GLU A 335 45.98 -30.81 63.94
C GLU A 335 47.34 -30.12 64.19
N LYS A 336 47.34 -29.01 64.92
CA LYS A 336 48.54 -28.58 65.64
C LYS A 336 48.27 -28.72 67.13
N LYS A 337 49.02 -29.65 67.72
CA LYS A 337 49.13 -29.85 69.16
C LYS A 337 49.67 -28.61 69.87
N ILE A 338 49.14 -28.48 71.08
CA ILE A 338 49.46 -27.62 72.21
C ILE A 338 50.97 -27.59 72.51
N PHE A 339 51.51 -26.38 72.69
CA PHE A 339 52.00 -25.87 73.98
C PHE A 339 51.24 -24.58 74.30
#